data_AF-A0A0F0LH66-F1
#
_entry.id   AF-A0A0F0LH66-F1
#
_cell.length_a   1.000
_cell.length_b   1.000
_cell.length_c   1.000
_cell.angle_alpha   90.00
_cell.angle_beta   90.00
_cell.angle_gamma   90.00
#
_symmetry.space_group_name_H-M   'P 1'
#
loop_
_entity.id
_entity.type
_entity.pdbx_description
1 polymer ?
#
loop_
_entity_poly.entity_id
_entity_poly.type
_entity_poly.pdbx_seq_one_letter_code
_entity_poly.pdbx_strand_id
1 'polypeptide(L)'
;MRAVIAPLGADPSGRALDALTPRELEVLALMSEGWSNAAIGGHLFLSERTVETHIGGIFAKLGIEDSPDGNRRVRAILAYLQAPAR
;
A
#
# COMPACT_ATOMS: atom_id res chain seq x y z
N MET A 1 24.10 7.54 -18.96
CA MET A 1 23.28 6.34 -18.69
C MET A 1 22.08 6.75 -17.85
N ARG A 2 20.89 6.88 -18.47
CA ARG A 2 19.63 7.16 -17.77
C ARG A 2 18.95 5.81 -17.56
N ALA A 3 18.76 5.39 -16.32
CA ALA A 3 17.91 4.24 -16.02
C ALA A 3 16.48 4.62 -16.41
N VAL A 4 15.93 3.91 -17.39
CA VAL A 4 14.53 4.00 -17.79
C VAL A 4 13.73 3.21 -16.76
N ILE A 5 13.19 3.90 -15.74
CA ILE A 5 12.09 3.38 -14.94
C ILE A 5 10.82 3.73 -15.71
N ALA A 6 10.30 2.78 -16.49
CA ALA A 6 8.95 2.88 -17.02
C ALA A 6 7.95 2.89 -15.86
N PRO A 7 6.86 3.68 -15.94
CA PRO A 7 6.02 3.95 -14.79
C PRO A 7 5.26 2.69 -14.40
N LEU A 8 5.43 2.27 -13.15
CA LEU A 8 4.47 1.42 -12.47
C LEU A 8 3.09 2.06 -12.68
N GLY A 9 2.16 1.33 -13.30
CA GLY A 9 0.81 1.79 -13.64
C GLY A 9 -0.09 2.09 -12.44
N ALA A 10 0.38 2.89 -11.50
CA ALA A 10 -0.44 3.60 -10.54
C ALA A 10 -0.63 5.02 -11.07
N ASP A 11 -1.85 5.53 -11.00
CA ASP A 11 -2.08 6.97 -11.19
C ASP A 11 -1.14 7.74 -10.23
N PRO A 12 -0.15 8.50 -10.73
CA PRO A 12 0.83 9.20 -9.89
C PRO A 12 0.21 10.35 -9.08
N SER A 13 -1.08 10.64 -9.28
CA SER A 13 -1.71 11.88 -8.84
C SER A 13 -2.00 11.96 -7.33
N GLY A 14 -1.63 10.99 -6.48
CA GLY A 14 -2.11 10.92 -5.09
C GLY A 14 -3.62 10.61 -4.97
N ARG A 15 -4.40 10.79 -6.04
CA ARG A 15 -5.84 10.46 -6.14
C ARG A 15 -6.16 8.99 -5.88
N ALA A 16 -5.22 8.08 -6.16
CA ALA A 16 -5.40 6.66 -5.87
C ALA A 16 -5.48 6.40 -4.36
N LEU A 17 -4.77 7.19 -3.53
CA LEU A 17 -4.86 7.08 -2.09
C LEU A 17 -6.20 7.61 -1.55
N ASP A 18 -6.84 8.57 -2.23
CA ASP A 18 -8.17 9.07 -1.84
C ASP A 18 -9.27 8.00 -1.95
N ALA A 19 -9.03 6.91 -2.69
CA ALA A 19 -9.94 5.77 -2.77
C ALA A 19 -9.86 4.85 -1.53
N LEU A 20 -8.80 4.96 -0.73
CA LEU A 20 -8.63 4.18 0.49
C LEU A 20 -9.54 4.69 1.60
N THR A 21 -10.12 3.77 2.36
CA THR A 21 -10.79 4.12 3.62
C THR A 21 -9.76 4.61 4.63
N PRO A 22 -10.18 5.36 5.68
CA PRO A 22 -9.28 5.77 6.75
C PRO A 22 -8.51 4.59 7.36
N ARG A 23 -9.17 3.45 7.55
CA ARG A 23 -8.53 2.25 8.14
C ARG A 23 -7.49 1.63 7.20
N GLU A 24 -7.76 1.57 5.91
CA GLU A 24 -6.79 1.09 4.92
C GLU A 24 -5.59 2.03 4.83
N LEU A 25 -5.79 3.34 4.94
CA LEU A 25 -4.71 4.31 4.96
C LEU A 25 -3.81 4.15 6.20
N GLU A 26 -4.40 3.95 7.38
CA GLU A 26 -3.64 3.66 8.61
C GLU A 26 -2.83 2.36 8.51
N VAL A 27 -3.43 1.29 7.96
CA VAL A 27 -2.73 0.03 7.70
C VAL A 27 -1.56 0.27 6.75
N LEU A 28 -1.76 1.00 5.65
CA LEU A 28 -0.72 1.30 4.67
C LEU A 28 0.41 2.17 5.25
N ALA A 29 0.08 3.11 6.12
CA ALA A 29 1.05 3.93 6.84
C ALA A 29 1.97 3.06 7.71
N LEU A 30 1.40 2.20 8.56
CA LEU A 30 2.19 1.29 9.40
C LEU A 30 2.99 0.26 8.57
N MET A 31 2.45 -0.18 7.43
CA MET A 31 3.21 -1.02 6.48
C MET A 31 4.44 -0.28 5.95
N SER A 32 4.32 1.03 5.67
CA SER A 32 5.43 1.85 5.16
C SER A 32 6.53 2.09 6.21
N GLU A 33 6.18 2.03 7.49
CA GLU A 33 7.14 2.03 8.60
C GLU A 33 7.86 0.68 8.78
N GLY A 34 7.41 -0.37 8.07
CA GLY A 34 8.02 -1.69 8.10
C GLY A 34 7.42 -2.67 9.12
N TRP A 35 6.27 -2.35 9.72
CA TRP A 35 5.61 -3.24 10.67
C TRP A 35 5.07 -4.54 10.01
N SER A 36 5.15 -5.65 10.76
CA SER A 36 4.52 -6.93 10.40
C SER A 36 3.00 -6.89 10.56
N ASN A 37 2.26 -7.80 9.95
CA ASN A 37 0.79 -7.82 10.07
C ASN A 37 0.33 -8.02 11.53
N ALA A 38 1.01 -8.87 12.29
CA ALA A 38 0.75 -9.06 13.71
C ALA A 38 0.99 -7.76 14.53
N ALA A 39 2.09 -7.03 14.25
CA ALA A 39 2.37 -5.77 14.91
C ALA A 39 1.33 -4.69 14.56
N ILE A 40 0.98 -4.57 13.27
CA ILE A 40 -0.10 -3.69 12.79
C ILE A 40 -1.42 -4.03 13.48
N GLY A 41 -1.74 -5.31 13.62
CA GLY A 41 -2.91 -5.78 14.35
C GLY A 41 -2.90 -5.31 15.80
N GLY A 42 -1.74 -5.40 16.47
CA GLY A 42 -1.54 -4.84 17.81
C GLY A 42 -1.76 -3.32 17.89
N HIS A 43 -1.21 -2.54 16.94
CA HIS A 43 -1.36 -1.08 16.91
C HIS A 43 -2.81 -0.63 16.66
N LEU A 44 -3.56 -1.37 15.84
CA LEU A 44 -4.91 -1.01 15.42
C LEU A 44 -6.02 -1.79 16.15
N PHE A 45 -5.67 -2.64 17.12
CA PHE A 45 -6.60 -3.54 17.82
C PHE A 45 -7.38 -4.47 16.86
N LEU A 46 -6.68 -5.01 15.86
CA LEU A 46 -7.21 -5.92 14.85
C LEU A 46 -6.53 -7.29 14.91
N SER A 47 -7.22 -8.33 14.44
CA SER A 47 -6.57 -9.62 14.19
C SER A 47 -5.64 -9.52 12.98
N GLU A 48 -4.58 -10.35 12.94
CA GLU A 48 -3.67 -10.43 11.79
C GLU A 48 -4.43 -10.70 10.48
N ARG A 49 -5.42 -11.60 10.51
CA ARG A 49 -6.30 -11.90 9.37
C ARG A 49 -7.13 -10.70 8.92
N THR A 50 -7.56 -9.86 9.84
CA THR A 50 -8.26 -8.62 9.52
C THR A 50 -7.32 -7.63 8.84
N VAL A 51 -6.07 -7.54 9.28
CA VAL A 51 -5.03 -6.73 8.60
C VAL A 51 -4.81 -7.24 7.18
N GLU A 52 -4.68 -8.55 6.96
CA GLU A 52 -4.57 -9.14 5.61
C GLU A 52 -5.76 -8.78 4.72
N THR A 53 -6.97 -8.75 5.29
CA THR A 53 -8.19 -8.35 4.58
C THR A 53 -8.10 -6.89 4.12
N HIS A 54 -7.64 -5.98 4.99
CA HIS A 54 -7.39 -4.59 4.62
C HIS A 54 -6.30 -4.47 3.55
N ILE A 55 -5.21 -5.25 3.65
CA ILE A 55 -4.14 -5.29 2.64
C ILE A 55 -4.69 -5.73 1.26
N GLY A 56 -5.54 -6.74 1.23
CA GLY A 56 -6.21 -7.16 -0.01
C GLY A 56 -7.08 -6.05 -0.61
N GLY A 57 -7.83 -5.34 0.23
CA GLY A 57 -8.63 -4.18 -0.16
C GLY A 57 -7.78 -3.03 -0.72
N ILE A 58 -6.64 -2.73 -0.08
CA ILE A 58 -5.66 -1.74 -0.55
C ILE A 58 -5.18 -2.11 -1.95
N PHE A 59 -4.75 -3.35 -2.18
CA PHE A 59 -4.25 -3.76 -3.50
C PHE A 59 -5.33 -3.62 -4.58
N ALA A 60 -6.57 -4.03 -4.28
CA ALA A 60 -7.68 -3.89 -5.22
C ALA A 60 -7.95 -2.41 -5.56
N LYS A 61 -8.00 -1.54 -4.56
CA LYS A 61 -8.30 -0.10 -4.76
C LYS A 61 -7.17 0.67 -5.44
N LEU A 62 -5.92 0.28 -5.20
CA LEU A 62 -4.76 0.84 -5.88
C LEU A 62 -4.50 0.22 -7.25
N GLY A 63 -5.32 -0.75 -7.70
CA GLY A 63 -5.13 -1.45 -8.98
C GLY A 63 -3.83 -2.26 -9.04
N ILE A 64 -3.34 -2.74 -7.89
CA ILE A 64 -2.10 -3.51 -7.80
C ILE A 64 -2.41 -4.98 -8.01
N GLU A 65 -2.24 -5.42 -9.25
CA GLU A 65 -2.37 -6.83 -9.63
C GLU A 65 -1.19 -7.67 -9.15
N ASP A 66 -1.44 -8.97 -9.02
CA ASP A 66 -0.37 -9.94 -8.74
C ASP A 66 0.53 -10.07 -9.97
N SER A 67 1.84 -10.06 -9.74
CA SER A 67 2.82 -10.09 -10.82
C SER A 67 3.98 -10.98 -10.39
N PRO A 68 4.47 -11.88 -11.28
CA PRO A 68 5.64 -12.69 -10.98
C PRO A 68 6.91 -11.84 -10.77
N ASP A 69 6.94 -10.62 -11.31
CA ASP A 69 8.13 -9.79 -11.36
C ASP A 69 8.23 -8.79 -10.18
N GLY A 70 7.22 -8.73 -9.31
CA GLY A 70 7.15 -7.67 -8.30
C GLY A 70 6.35 -7.99 -7.06
N ASN A 71 6.75 -7.35 -5.94
CA ASN A 71 6.06 -7.49 -4.67
C ASN A 71 4.95 -6.43 -4.52
N ARG A 72 3.69 -6.88 -4.44
CA ARG A 72 2.51 -6.00 -4.30
C ARG A 72 2.58 -5.08 -3.08
N ARG A 73 3.10 -5.58 -1.95
CA ARG A 73 3.28 -4.79 -0.72
C ARG A 73 4.26 -3.64 -0.94
N VAL A 74 5.39 -3.92 -1.55
CA VAL A 74 6.40 -2.89 -1.85
C VAL A 74 5.83 -1.86 -2.83
N ARG A 75 5.09 -2.28 -3.85
CA ARG A 75 4.44 -1.36 -4.81
C ARG A 75 3.43 -0.45 -4.11
N ALA A 76 2.62 -0.98 -3.19
CA ALA A 76 1.67 -0.18 -2.41
C ALA A 76 2.37 0.83 -1.51
N ILE A 77 3.44 0.41 -0.82
CA ILE A 77 4.25 1.30 0.03
C ILE A 77 4.90 2.41 -0.80
N LEU A 78 5.47 2.08 -1.97
CA LEU A 78 6.06 3.07 -2.86
C LEU A 78 5.02 4.08 -3.36
N ALA A 79 3.79 3.63 -3.65
CA ALA A 79 2.69 4.54 -4.01
C ALA A 79 2.33 5.49 -2.85
N TYR A 80 2.32 5.00 -1.61
CA TYR A 80 2.11 5.82 -0.41
C TYR A 80 3.21 6.87 -0.21
N LEU A 81 4.48 6.46 -0.30
CA LEU A 81 5.63 7.33 -0.06
C LEU A 81 5.87 8.36 -1.18
N GLN A 82 5.44 8.06 -2.40
CA GLN A 82 5.56 8.98 -3.54
C GLN A 82 4.40 9.98 -3.61
N ALA A 83 3.32 9.77 -2.84
CA ALA A 83 2.25 10.74 -2.80
C ALA A 83 2.74 12.04 -2.17
N PRO A 84 2.40 13.20 -2.75
CA PRO A 84 2.76 14.48 -2.16
C PRO A 84 2.21 14.54 -0.73
N ALA A 85 3.04 15.03 0.21
CA ALA A 85 2.59 15.33 1.56
C ALA A 85 1.38 16.26 1.48
N ARG A 86 0.25 15.83 2.04
CA ARG A 86 -1.02 16.57 2.01
C ARG A 86 -0.91 17.84 2.84
#